data_AF-A0A9D2H830-F1
#
_entry.id   AF-A0A9D2H830-F1
#
_cell.length_a   1.000
_cell.length_b   1.000
_cell.length_c   1.000
_cell.angle_alpha   90.00
_cell.angle_beta   90.00
_cell.angle_gamma   90.00
#
_symmetry.space_group_name_H-M   'P 1'
#
loop_
_entity.id
_entity.type
_entity.pdbx_description
1 polymer ?
#
loop_
_entity_poly.entity_id
_entity_poly.type
_entity_poly.pdbx_seq_one_letter_code
_entity_poly.pdbx_strand_id
1 'polypeptide(L)'
;MSTDPGEQFFTPAQVAELLSITPDEVVALVHEGRLRGARLGAPEAWRIERASVSDYLDDQNELSRRHALWRQSNAASLPEVWGTHTRF
;
A
#
# COMPACT_ATOMS: atom_id res chain seq x y z
N MET A 1 -30.25 -1.61 7.21
CA MET A 1 -29.11 -1.42 6.27
C MET A 1 -28.61 -2.80 5.92
N SER A 2 -28.99 -3.34 4.75
CA SER A 2 -28.44 -4.61 4.30
C SER A 2 -27.06 -4.34 3.71
N THR A 3 -26.01 -4.72 4.42
CA THR A 3 -24.67 -4.83 3.83
C THR A 3 -24.75 -5.98 2.83
N ASP A 4 -24.74 -5.68 1.53
CA ASP A 4 -24.67 -6.72 0.52
C ASP A 4 -23.33 -7.47 0.68
N PRO A 5 -23.33 -8.81 0.80
CA PRO A 5 -22.08 -9.56 0.94
C PRO A 5 -21.13 -9.39 -0.24
N GLY A 6 -21.62 -9.00 -1.43
CA GLY A 6 -20.81 -8.66 -2.60
C GLY A 6 -20.02 -7.35 -2.47
N GLU A 7 -20.48 -6.39 -1.67
CA GLU A 7 -19.75 -5.13 -1.43
C GLU A 7 -18.53 -5.31 -0.51
N GLN A 8 -18.47 -6.41 0.25
CA GLN A 8 -17.47 -6.64 1.29
C GLN A 8 -16.14 -7.20 0.77
N PHE A 9 -16.08 -7.65 -0.49
CA PHE A 9 -14.90 -8.31 -1.05
C PHE A 9 -14.41 -7.68 -2.36
N PHE A 10 -13.10 -7.61 -2.50
CA PHE A 10 -12.41 -7.24 -3.74
C PHE A 10 -11.82 -8.45 -4.43
N THR A 11 -11.65 -8.35 -5.75
CA THR A 11 -10.77 -9.25 -6.49
C THR A 11 -9.30 -8.81 -6.34
N PRO A 12 -8.32 -9.71 -6.54
CA PRO A 12 -6.90 -9.35 -6.53
C PRO A 12 -6.58 -8.23 -7.53
N ALA A 13 -7.23 -8.23 -8.69
CA ALA A 13 -7.06 -7.18 -9.69
C ALA A 13 -7.53 -5.81 -9.15
N GLN A 14 -8.67 -5.75 -8.46
CA GLN A 14 -9.14 -4.48 -7.88
C GLN A 14 -8.21 -3.95 -6.77
N VAL A 15 -7.66 -4.84 -5.95
CA VAL A 15 -6.70 -4.44 -4.91
C VAL A 15 -5.36 -4.03 -5.51
N ALA A 16 -4.91 -4.70 -6.57
CA ALA A 16 -3.70 -4.36 -7.30
C ALA A 16 -3.76 -2.94 -7.85
N GLU A 17 -4.88 -2.56 -8.48
CA GLU A 17 -5.11 -1.19 -8.96
C GLU A 17 -5.09 -0.18 -7.80
N LEU A 18 -5.76 -0.49 -6.68
CA LEU A 18 -5.83 0.41 -5.53
C LEU A 18 -4.46 0.66 -4.88
N LEU A 19 -3.63 -0.39 -4.79
CA LEU A 19 -2.30 -0.32 -4.20
C LEU A 19 -1.21 0.04 -5.22
N SER A 20 -1.55 0.16 -6.51
CA SER A 20 -0.61 0.36 -7.62
C SER A 20 0.50 -0.71 -7.65
N ILE A 21 0.14 -1.97 -7.40
CA ILE A 21 1.01 -3.15 -7.44
C ILE A 21 0.47 -4.20 -8.43
N THR A 22 1.14 -5.34 -8.57
CA THR A 22 0.65 -6.43 -9.43
C THR A 22 -0.34 -7.36 -8.68
N PRO A 23 -1.23 -8.08 -9.38
CA PRO A 23 -2.11 -9.07 -8.74
C PRO A 23 -1.34 -10.21 -8.05
N ASP A 24 -0.14 -10.53 -8.51
CA ASP A 24 0.73 -11.55 -7.89
C ASP A 24 1.27 -11.06 -6.53
N GLU A 25 1.70 -9.79 -6.46
CA GLU A 25 2.10 -9.14 -5.21
C GLU A 25 0.94 -9.08 -4.21
N VAL A 26 -0.29 -8.85 -4.69
CA VAL A 26 -1.48 -8.91 -3.82
C VAL A 26 -1.66 -10.32 -3.23
N VAL A 27 -1.47 -11.37 -4.03
CA VAL A 27 -1.56 -12.75 -3.56
C VAL A 27 -0.43 -13.06 -2.57
N ALA A 28 0.78 -12.56 -2.80
CA ALA A 28 1.88 -12.65 -1.85
C ALA A 28 1.53 -12.00 -0.50
N LEU A 29 0.95 -10.79 -0.51
CA LEU A 29 0.48 -10.12 0.71
C LEU A 29 -0.58 -10.92 1.48
N VAL A 30 -1.43 -11.66 0.78
CA VAL A 30 -2.40 -12.58 1.40
C VAL A 30 -1.67 -13.77 2.03
N HIS A 31 -0.69 -14.36 1.34
CA HIS A 31 0.13 -15.45 1.87
C HIS A 31 0.99 -15.04 3.07
N GLU A 32 1.47 -13.80 3.10
CA GLU A 32 2.20 -13.20 4.22
C GLU A 32 1.30 -12.86 5.40
N GLY A 33 -0.03 -13.00 5.27
CA GLY A 33 -1.01 -12.66 6.30
C GLY A 33 -1.21 -11.15 6.50
N ARG A 34 -0.68 -10.33 5.57
CA ARG A 34 -0.84 -8.87 5.58
C ARG A 34 -2.19 -8.42 5.03
N LEU A 35 -2.79 -9.23 4.16
CA LEU A 35 -4.15 -9.05 3.67
C LEU A 35 -4.99 -10.29 3.97
N ARG A 36 -6.23 -10.09 4.44
CA ARG A 36 -7.19 -11.18 4.62
C ARG A 36 -7.86 -11.50 3.28
N GLY A 37 -7.60 -12.71 2.79
CA GLY A 37 -8.20 -13.21 1.56
C GLY A 37 -8.59 -14.68 1.68
N ALA A 38 -9.66 -15.06 0.98
CA ALA A 38 -10.14 -16.43 0.87
C ALA A 38 -10.30 -16.82 -0.60
N ARG A 39 -9.99 -18.07 -0.92
CA ARG A 39 -10.18 -18.63 -2.25
C ARG A 39 -11.56 -19.27 -2.30
N LEU A 40 -12.44 -18.75 -3.15
CA LEU A 40 -13.86 -19.11 -3.20
C LEU A 40 -14.27 -19.55 -4.61
N GLY A 41 -15.08 -20.61 -4.68
CA GLY A 41 -15.76 -21.06 -5.89
C GLY A 41 -14.97 -21.99 -6.83
N ALA A 42 -15.58 -22.28 -7.98
CA ALA A 42 -15.00 -23.02 -9.09
C ALA A 42 -15.30 -22.24 -10.40
N PRO A 43 -14.29 -21.67 -11.09
CA PRO A 43 -12.86 -21.71 -10.77
C PRO A 43 -12.52 -20.96 -9.48
N GLU A 44 -11.47 -21.42 -8.81
CA GLU A 44 -11.01 -20.88 -7.54
C GLU A 44 -10.60 -19.40 -7.68
N ALA A 45 -11.48 -18.49 -7.26
CA ALA A 45 -11.27 -17.05 -7.33
C ALA A 45 -10.90 -16.49 -5.95
N TRP A 46 -9.80 -15.77 -5.86
CA TRP A 46 -9.43 -15.04 -4.66
C TRP A 46 -10.40 -13.89 -4.39
N ARG A 47 -10.81 -13.75 -3.12
CA ARG A 47 -11.61 -12.66 -2.59
C ARG A 47 -10.93 -12.07 -1.38
N ILE A 48 -10.70 -10.77 -1.41
CA ILE A 48 -9.95 -10.05 -0.39
C ILE A 48 -10.94 -9.17 0.36
N GLU A 49 -10.90 -9.22 1.69
CA GLU A 49 -11.80 -8.41 2.51
C GLU A 49 -11.50 -6.92 2.36
N ARG A 50 -12.51 -6.12 2.00
CA ARG A 50 -12.39 -4.65 1.87
C ARG A 50 -11.87 -4.00 3.15
N ALA A 51 -12.35 -4.46 4.31
CA ALA A 51 -11.91 -3.95 5.61
C ALA A 51 -10.41 -4.18 5.83
N SER A 52 -9.89 -5.35 5.41
CA SER A 52 -8.46 -5.66 5.53
C SER A 52 -7.60 -4.78 4.64
N VAL A 53 -8.07 -4.44 3.43
CA VAL A 53 -7.35 -3.53 2.54
C VAL A 53 -7.32 -2.10 3.12
N SER A 54 -8.44 -1.65 3.71
CA SER A 54 -8.49 -0.35 4.39
C SER A 54 -7.57 -0.28 5.60
N ASP A 55 -7.53 -1.34 6.42
CA ASP A 55 -6.63 -1.46 7.57
C ASP A 55 -5.15 -1.46 7.14
N TYR A 56 -4.83 -2.22 6.09
CA TYR A 56 -3.49 -2.21 5.49
C TYR A 56 -3.07 -0.81 5.03
N LEU A 57 -3.95 -0.08 4.35
CA LEU A 57 -3.66 1.29 3.90
C LEU A 57 -3.45 2.27 5.05
N ASP A 58 -4.18 2.10 6.17
CA ASP A 58 -4.00 2.90 7.38
C ASP A 58 -2.62 2.65 8.04
N ASP A 59 -2.23 1.37 8.17
CA ASP A 59 -0.91 0.98 8.65
C ASP A 59 0.22 1.51 7.74
N GLN A 60 0.07 1.41 6.41
CA GLN A 60 1.03 1.97 5.46
C GLN A 60 1.07 3.51 5.51
N ASN A 61 -0.04 4.19 5.84
CA ASN A 61 -0.05 5.64 6.05
C ASN A 61 0.72 6.04 7.31
N GLU A 62 0.61 5.28 8.39
CA GLU A 62 1.39 5.49 9.62
C GLU A 62 2.88 5.21 9.42
N LEU A 63 3.23 4.18 8.63
CA LEU A 63 4.60 3.95 8.17
C LEU A 63 5.09 5.08 7.25
N SER A 64 4.26 5.57 6.33
CA SER A 64 4.57 6.71 5.47
C SER A 64 4.69 8.03 6.24
N ARG A 65 3.96 8.20 7.35
CA ARG A 65 4.08 9.35 8.27
C ARG A 65 5.41 9.31 9.01
N ARG A 66 5.84 8.14 9.50
CA ARG A 66 7.19 7.93 10.04
C ARG A 66 8.29 8.12 8.98
N HIS A 67 8.06 7.66 7.76
CA HIS A 67 8.99 7.84 6.64
C HIS A 67 8.97 9.27 6.09
N ALA A 68 7.89 10.04 6.22
CA ALA A 68 7.83 11.46 5.86
C ALA A 68 8.62 12.31 6.85
N LEU A 69 8.62 11.94 8.14
CA LEU A 69 9.55 12.48 9.13
C LEU A 69 11.01 12.10 8.83
N TRP A 70 11.25 10.89 8.31
CA TRP A 70 12.58 10.45 7.85
C TRP A 70 13.00 11.14 6.53
N ARG A 71 12.06 11.42 5.60
CA ARG A 71 12.29 12.23 4.39
C ARG A 71 12.49 13.70 4.71
N GLN A 72 11.89 14.22 5.78
CA GLN A 72 12.23 15.57 6.27
C GLN A 72 13.61 15.59 6.94
N SER A 73 14.06 14.50 7.57
CA SER A 73 15.45 14.37 8.06
C SER A 73 16.47 14.15 6.93
N ASN A 74 16.08 13.51 5.82
CA ASN A 74 16.92 13.37 4.62
C ASN A 74 16.93 14.66 3.76
N ALA A 75 15.82 15.39 3.70
CA ALA A 75 15.74 16.72 3.05
C ALA A 75 16.36 17.86 3.89
N ALA A 76 16.57 17.65 5.19
CA ALA A 76 17.27 18.59 6.06
C ALA A 76 18.79 18.36 6.14
N SER A 77 19.33 17.35 5.42
CA SER A 77 20.77 17.26 5.14
C SER A 77 21.11 18.09 3.90
N LEU A 78 20.81 19.39 3.96
CA LEU A 78 21.44 20.40 3.11
C LEU A 78 21.96 21.54 4.00
N PRO A 79 23.07 21.33 4.74
CA PRO A 79 23.82 22.42 5.32
C PRO A 79 24.95 22.83 4.36
N GLU A 80 24.86 24.06 3.84
CA GLU A 80 26.01 24.97 3.79
C GLU A 80 27.16 24.71 2.79
N VAL A 81 26.86 24.48 1.51
CA VAL A 81 27.83 24.82 0.43
C VAL A 81 27.29 25.96 -0.42
N TRP A 82 27.27 27.14 0.20
CA TRP A 82 27.16 28.42 -0.49
C TRP A 82 28.26 28.59 -1.52
N GLY A 83 27.93 29.32 -2.59
CA GLY A 83 28.85 29.55 -3.69
C GLY A 83 30.12 30.31 -3.29
N THR A 84 31.13 30.20 -4.14
CA THR A 84 32.01 31.28 -4.61
C THR A 84 33.06 30.66 -5.53
N HIS A 85 33.45 31.43 -6.57
CA HIS A 85 34.57 31.21 -7.50
C HIS A 85 34.28 30.24 -8.66
N THR A 86 34.32 30.64 -9.93
CA THR A 86 35.40 31.41 -10.55
C THR A 86 34.94 32.04 -11.86
N ARG A 87 35.38 33.28 -12.08
CA ARG A 87 35.31 34.06 -13.33
C ARG A 87 36.58 33.75 -14.12
N PHE A 88 36.51 33.37 -15.40
CA PHE A 88 37.50 33.68 -16.46
C PHE A 88 36.85 33.58 -17.84
#